data_AF-A0A954BIL9-F1
#
_entry.id   AF-A0A954BIL9-F1
#
_cell.length_a   1.000
_cell.length_b   1.000
_cell.length_c   1.000
_cell.angle_alpha   90.00
_cell.angle_beta   90.00
_cell.angle_gamma   90.00
#
_symmetry.space_group_name_H-M   'P 1'
#
loop_
_entity.id
_entity.type
_entity.pdbx_description
1 polymer ?
#
loop_
_entity_poly.entity_id
_entity_poly.type
_entity_poly.pdbx_seq_one_letter_code
_entity_poly.pdbx_strand_id
1 'polypeptide(L)'
;GKRLSDLQPFWQRVRARAGVKDVRIHDLRHTFASTAVASGQGLPMIGKLLGHTQVQTTARYAHLAAEPVRMAADAVAEGLRRSLG
;
A
#
# COMPACT_ATOMS: atom_id res chain seq x y z
N GLY A 1 26.46 2.76 -21.51
CA GLY A 1 26.35 2.16 -20.16
C GLY A 1 25.64 0.82 -20.26
N LYS A 2 26.06 -0.19 -19.49
CA LYS A 2 25.39 -1.52 -19.46
C LYS A 2 23.98 -1.36 -18.89
N ARG A 3 22.98 -2.01 -19.51
CA ARG A 3 21.63 -2.13 -18.94
C ARG A 3 21.72 -2.81 -17.58
N LEU A 4 21.02 -2.27 -16.58
CA LEU A 4 20.81 -2.99 -15.32
C LEU A 4 19.93 -4.20 -15.61
N SER A 5 20.51 -5.39 -15.58
CA SER A 5 19.79 -6.65 -15.78
C SER A 5 19.32 -7.27 -14.46
N ASP A 6 19.97 -6.92 -13.35
CA ASP A 6 19.67 -7.47 -12.04
C ASP A 6 19.73 -6.38 -10.95
N LEU A 7 18.64 -6.24 -10.21
CA LEU A 7 18.50 -5.31 -9.07
C LEU A 7 18.93 -5.95 -7.75
N GLN A 8 19.10 -7.27 -7.68
CA GLN A 8 19.40 -7.99 -6.46
C GLN A 8 20.72 -7.55 -5.80
N PRO A 9 21.84 -7.32 -6.51
CA PRO A 9 23.09 -6.88 -5.87
C PRO A 9 22.95 -5.48 -5.25
N PHE A 10 22.20 -4.59 -5.90
CA PHE A 10 21.89 -3.27 -5.35
C PHE A 10 21.02 -3.40 -4.10
N TRP A 11 19.96 -4.21 -4.18
CA TRP A 11 19.05 -4.44 -3.06
C TRP A 11 19.76 -5.04 -1.84
N GLN A 12 20.68 -6.00 -2.05
CA GLN A 12 21.48 -6.58 -0.97
C GLN A 12 22.31 -5.51 -0.24
N ARG A 13 22.93 -4.57 -0.97
CA ARG A 13 23.68 -3.46 -0.34
C ARG A 13 22.77 -2.54 0.47
N VAL A 14 21.59 -2.20 -0.07
CA VAL A 14 20.61 -1.36 0.63
C VAL A 14 20.15 -2.05 1.92
N ARG A 15 19.79 -3.33 1.86
CA ARG A 15 19.40 -4.13 3.03
C ARG A 15 20.47 -4.19 4.10
N ALA A 16 21.72 -4.46 3.70
CA ALA A 16 22.84 -4.52 4.62
C ALA A 16 23.05 -3.19 5.34
N ARG A 17 22.95 -2.07 4.61
CA ARG A 17 23.08 -0.73 5.19
C ARG A 17 21.88 -0.32 6.07
N ALA A 18 20.68 -0.77 5.74
CA ALA A 18 19.48 -0.52 6.52
C ALA A 18 19.31 -1.48 7.72
N GLY A 19 20.17 -2.50 7.86
CA GLY A 19 20.09 -3.48 8.96
C GLY A 19 18.91 -4.44 8.88
N VAL A 20 18.22 -4.54 7.74
CA VAL A 20 17.02 -5.37 7.57
C VAL A 20 17.34 -6.71 6.90
N LYS A 21 17.02 -7.79 7.60
CA LYS A 21 17.14 -9.17 7.08
C LYS A 21 15.79 -9.65 6.52
N ASP A 22 15.88 -10.59 5.59
CA ASP A 22 14.73 -11.29 4.98
C ASP A 22 13.64 -10.46 4.30
N VAL A 23 13.93 -9.21 3.93
CA VAL A 23 13.05 -8.38 3.09
C VAL A 23 13.38 -8.53 1.61
N ARG A 24 12.37 -8.79 0.79
CA ARG A 24 12.45 -8.79 -0.68
C ARG A 24 12.15 -7.40 -1.21
N ILE A 25 12.71 -7.05 -2.39
CA ILE A 25 12.49 -5.73 -2.99
C ILE A 25 11.00 -5.45 -3.26
N HIS A 26 10.22 -6.50 -3.55
CA HIS A 26 8.78 -6.39 -3.76
C HIS A 26 8.01 -6.10 -2.48
N ASP A 27 8.55 -6.39 -1.30
CA ASP A 27 7.88 -6.11 -0.03
C ASP A 27 7.72 -4.60 0.16
N LEU A 28 8.63 -3.78 -0.39
CA LEU A 28 8.46 -2.32 -0.43
C LEU A 28 7.19 -1.89 -1.16
N ARG A 29 6.89 -2.54 -2.30
CA ARG A 29 5.65 -2.28 -3.07
C ARG A 29 4.43 -2.70 -2.26
N HIS A 30 4.51 -3.81 -1.53
CA HIS A 30 3.45 -4.27 -0.65
C HIS A 30 3.20 -3.28 0.50
N THR A 31 4.25 -2.88 1.22
CA THR A 31 4.16 -1.91 2.31
C THR A 31 3.55 -0.60 1.82
N PHE A 32 4.02 -0.06 0.70
CA PHE A 32 3.44 1.16 0.12
C PHE A 32 1.94 1.02 -0.16
N ALA A 33 1.53 -0.07 -0.80
CA ALA A 33 0.13 -0.31 -1.13
C ALA A 33 -0.74 -0.43 0.12
N SER A 34 -0.32 -1.23 1.10
CA SER A 34 -1.04 -1.43 2.36
C SER A 34 -1.20 -0.13 3.14
N THR A 35 -0.13 0.67 3.23
CA THR A 35 -0.17 1.99 3.89
C THR A 35 -1.11 2.95 3.17
N ALA A 36 -1.08 2.98 1.83
CA ALA A 36 -1.97 3.84 1.06
C ALA A 36 -3.45 3.46 1.25
N VAL A 37 -3.76 2.15 1.26
CA VAL A 37 -5.12 1.69 1.58
C VAL A 37 -5.53 2.09 2.99
N ALA A 38 -4.66 1.89 3.98
CA ALA A 38 -4.94 2.27 5.37
C ALA A 38 -5.20 3.79 5.52
N SER A 39 -4.55 4.62 4.69
CA SER A 39 -4.81 6.06 4.63
C SER A 39 -6.10 6.45 3.86
N GLY A 40 -6.92 5.47 3.46
CA GLY A 40 -8.20 5.70 2.78
C GLY A 40 -8.08 5.94 1.27
N GLN A 41 -6.92 5.71 0.65
CA GLN A 41 -6.77 5.89 -0.80
C GLN A 41 -7.50 4.78 -1.56
N GLY A 42 -8.21 5.17 -2.64
CA GLY A 42 -8.93 4.23 -3.49
C GLY A 42 -7.98 3.32 -4.28
N LEU A 43 -8.38 2.06 -4.49
CA LEU A 43 -7.59 1.08 -5.26
C LEU A 43 -7.21 1.56 -6.68
N PRO A 44 -8.07 2.25 -7.46
CA PRO A 44 -7.66 2.74 -8.77
C PRO A 44 -6.50 3.75 -8.71
N MET A 45 -6.48 4.60 -7.66
CA MET A 45 -5.41 5.57 -7.45
C MET A 45 -4.11 4.88 -7.04
N ILE A 46 -4.18 3.93 -6.12
CA ILE A 46 -3.03 3.13 -5.68
C ILE A 46 -2.42 2.36 -6.86
N GLY A 47 -3.24 1.79 -7.73
CA GLY A 47 -2.79 1.12 -8.94
C GLY A 47 -1.98 2.04 -9.86
N LYS A 48 -2.46 3.28 -10.07
CA LYS A 48 -1.74 4.30 -10.85
C LYS A 48 -0.43 4.71 -10.19
N LEU A 49 -0.41 4.96 -8.88
CA LEU A 49 0.80 5.32 -8.12
C LEU A 49 1.88 4.23 -8.19
N LEU A 50 1.46 2.97 -8.20
CA LEU A 50 2.35 1.82 -8.30
C LEU A 50 2.72 1.45 -9.75
N GLY A 51 2.13 2.11 -10.74
CA GLY A 51 2.31 1.79 -12.16
C GLY A 51 1.78 0.40 -12.55
N HIS A 52 0.75 -0.09 -11.86
CA HIS A 52 0.09 -1.33 -12.25
C HIS A 52 -0.72 -1.10 -13.54
N THR A 53 -0.38 -1.85 -14.57
CA THR A 53 -1.13 -1.87 -15.84
C THR A 53 -2.40 -2.70 -15.75
N GLN A 54 -2.44 -3.67 -14.84
CA GLN A 54 -3.57 -4.57 -14.62
C GLN A 54 -4.23 -4.28 -13.27
N VAL A 55 -5.55 -4.12 -13.27
CA VAL A 55 -6.34 -3.86 -12.06
C VAL A 55 -6.23 -5.04 -11.06
N GLN A 56 -6.11 -6.27 -11.56
CA GLN A 56 -6.00 -7.48 -10.74
C GLN A 56 -4.80 -7.43 -9.78
N THR A 57 -3.68 -6.82 -10.19
CA THR A 57 -2.50 -6.67 -9.34
C THR A 57 -2.79 -5.78 -8.11
N THR A 58 -3.68 -4.81 -8.26
CA THR A 58 -4.10 -3.93 -7.16
C THR A 58 -5.25 -4.52 -6.35
N ALA A 59 -6.10 -5.36 -6.95
CA ALA A 59 -7.23 -6.01 -6.29
C ALA A 59 -6.82 -6.85 -5.07
N ARG A 60 -5.58 -7.34 -5.02
CA ARG A 60 -5.01 -8.01 -3.85
C ARG A 60 -5.11 -7.19 -2.55
N TYR A 61 -5.18 -5.86 -2.64
CA TYR A 61 -5.29 -4.97 -1.48
C TYR A 61 -6.73 -4.58 -1.12
N ALA A 62 -7.74 -5.06 -1.86
CA ALA A 62 -9.14 -4.70 -1.64
C ALA A 62 -9.63 -5.02 -0.22
N HIS A 63 -9.20 -6.15 0.34
CA HIS A 63 -9.58 -6.56 1.70
C HIS A 63 -9.09 -5.58 2.78
N LEU A 64 -7.94 -4.92 2.56
CA LEU A 64 -7.42 -3.91 3.48
C LEU A 64 -8.26 -2.63 3.45
N ALA A 65 -9.02 -2.38 2.38
CA ALA A 65 -9.84 -1.18 2.23
C ALA A 65 -11.16 -1.27 3.01
N ALA A 66 -11.59 -2.48 3.38
CA ALA A 66 -12.84 -2.67 4.11
C ALA A 66 -12.79 -2.07 5.53
N GLU A 67 -11.63 -2.18 6.20
CA GLU A 67 -11.47 -1.70 7.58
C GLU A 67 -11.51 -0.16 7.69
N PRO A 68 -10.73 0.61 6.91
CA PRO A 68 -10.81 2.08 6.94
C PRO A 68 -12.18 2.61 6.52
N VAL A 69 -12.84 1.95 5.56
CA VAL A 69 -14.20 2.33 5.12
C VAL A 69 -15.21 2.15 6.25
N ARG A 70 -15.14 1.03 6.99
CA ARG A 70 -16.02 0.83 8.15
C ARG A 70 -15.76 1.87 9.23
N MET A 71 -14.50 2.10 9.59
CA MET A 71 -14.13 3.11 10.58
C MET A 71 -14.61 4.52 10.19
N ALA A 72 -14.52 4.87 8.91
CA ALA A 72 -15.02 6.15 8.40
C ALA A 72 -16.56 6.24 8.50
N ALA A 73 -17.27 5.16 8.16
CA ALA A 73 -18.72 5.10 8.30
C ALA A 73 -19.17 5.25 9.76
N ASP A 74 -18.51 4.54 10.68
CA ASP A 74 -18.78 4.61 12.12
C ASP A 74 -18.54 6.03 12.66
N ALA A 75 -17.45 6.68 12.25
CA ALA A 75 -17.15 8.06 12.65
C ALA A 75 -18.20 9.07 12.17
N VAL A 76 -18.71 8.92 10.94
CA VAL A 76 -19.79 9.75 10.39
C VAL A 76 -21.10 9.50 11.16
N ALA A 77 -21.45 8.25 11.42
CA ALA A 77 -22.65 7.90 12.17
C ALA A 77 -22.63 8.49 13.58
N GLU A 78 -21.47 8.45 14.25
CA GLU A 78 -21.29 9.05 15.58
C GLU A 78 -21.35 10.59 15.56
N GLY A 79 -20.86 11.22 14.49
CA GLY A 79 -21.02 12.66 14.27
C GLY A 79 -22.48 13.06 14.12
N LEU A 80 -23.24 12.31 13.32
CA LEU A 80 -24.68 12.53 13.13
C LEU A 80 -25.47 12.30 14.43
N ARG A 81 -25.17 11.23 15.16
CA ARG A 81 -25.80 10.92 16.45
C ARG A 81 -25.65 12.07 17.45
N ARG A 82 -24.47 12.70 17.50
CA ARG A 82 -24.19 13.85 18.38
C ARG A 82 -24.93 15.12 17.97
N SER A 83 -25.25 15.29 16.70
CA SER A 83 -26.00 16.46 16.20
C SER A 83 -27.52 16.29 16.29
N LEU A 84 -28.02 15.06 16.46
CA LEU A 84 -29.43 14.71 16.54
C LEU A 84 -29.92 14.49 17.99
N GLY A 85 -29.04 14.61 18.98
CA GLY A 85 -29.34 14.66 20.42
C GLY A 85 -28.75 15.90 21.06
#